data_AF-C6XWK5-F1
#
_entry.id   AF-C6XWK5-F1
#
_cell.length_a   1.000
_cell.length_b   1.000
_cell.length_c   1.000
_cell.angle_alpha   90.00
_cell.angle_beta   90.00
_cell.angle_gamma   90.00
#
_symmetry.space_group_name_H-M   'P 1'
#
loop_
_entity.id
_entity.type
_entity.pdbx_description
1 polymer ?
#
loop_
_entity_poly.entity_id
_entity_poly.type
_entity_poly.pdbx_seq_one_letter_code
_entity_poly.pdbx_strand_id
1 'polypeptide(L)'
;MGLGINAADARPASENPVGMQKKNAESRKYWIAVLTKIADPVLESLSRGRLKLDMPVEVNPSSKFDRTKVTYLEAFGRLMAGMAPWLELGIDSTAEGKLREKYILLARKSLANAVNPSSPDFMQFTSQKYEQALVDASFLAHSLIRAPKQLWEPLDAETKRNVINALKSTRNIKPTYNNWLLFTAMIEAFLMRAGDDGDIVRIDYAIKKLEEWYKGDGIYGDGPKFHFDYYNSFVIHPMLIDIVKTVTDKGLEKQEVYNTVLERAIRYAAIQERTISPEGTFPPVGRSLVYRFGALQALAHIALLSRLPENIRPEQVRGAMSLVIKRMIEAPGTFDKNGWLTIGFCGHQVDVGEYYMSTGSLYLCTAGLLPLGLPANDVFWTGAPADWTSKKLWSGVNMPADHSIP
;
A
#
# COMPACT_ATOMS: atom_id res chain seq x y z
N MET A 1 -48.92 18.05 6.74
CA MET A 1 -48.57 16.69 7.22
C MET A 1 -47.11 16.70 7.61
N GLY A 2 -46.82 16.81 8.90
CA GLY A 2 -45.45 16.80 9.42
C GLY A 2 -44.95 15.37 9.55
N LEU A 3 -43.79 15.06 8.98
CA LEU A 3 -43.08 13.83 9.24
C LEU A 3 -42.27 14.01 10.52
N GLY A 4 -42.88 13.62 11.65
CA GLY A 4 -42.18 13.47 12.92
C GLY A 4 -41.28 12.25 12.84
N ILE A 5 -39.97 12.48 12.71
CA ILE A 5 -38.96 11.44 12.90
C ILE A 5 -38.36 11.70 14.28
N ASN A 6 -38.84 10.95 15.28
CA ASN A 6 -38.29 10.96 16.62
C ASN A 6 -36.90 10.31 16.59
N ALA A 7 -35.86 11.13 16.67
CA ALA A 7 -34.49 10.68 16.93
C ALA A 7 -34.29 10.51 18.44
N ALA A 8 -34.93 9.50 19.02
CA ALA A 8 -34.72 9.12 20.41
C ALA A 8 -34.95 7.62 20.52
N ASP A 9 -33.90 6.84 20.26
CA ASP A 9 -33.57 5.59 20.96
C ASP A 9 -32.40 4.90 20.24
N ALA A 10 -31.19 5.38 20.52
CA ALA A 10 -29.96 4.65 20.23
C ALA A 10 -29.01 4.81 21.42
N ARG A 11 -29.38 4.24 22.57
CA ARG A 11 -28.37 3.90 23.58
C ARG A 11 -27.70 2.61 23.11
N PRO A 12 -26.37 2.57 22.90
CA PRO A 12 -25.72 1.31 22.62
C PRO A 12 -25.86 0.41 23.86
N ALA A 13 -26.43 -0.77 23.66
CA ALA A 13 -26.38 -1.83 24.66
C ALA A 13 -24.90 -2.08 25.02
N SER A 14 -24.60 -2.21 26.31
CA SER A 14 -23.26 -2.57 26.79
C SER A 14 -22.88 -3.94 26.22
N GLU A 15 -22.07 -3.96 25.16
CA GLU A 15 -21.63 -5.22 24.56
C GLU A 15 -20.73 -5.99 25.53
N ASN A 16 -20.95 -7.31 25.64
CA ASN A 16 -20.20 -8.19 26.53
C ASN A 16 -18.72 -8.27 26.12
N PRO A 17 -17.74 -8.06 27.04
CA PRO A 17 -16.30 -8.07 26.74
C PRO A 17 -15.80 -9.30 25.97
N VAL A 18 -16.36 -10.49 26.23
CA VAL A 18 -16.00 -11.74 25.55
C VAL A 18 -16.44 -11.74 24.08
N GLY A 19 -17.62 -11.19 23.79
CA GLY A 19 -18.12 -11.04 22.42
C GLY A 19 -17.31 -10.03 21.61
N MET A 20 -16.81 -8.99 22.28
CA MET A 20 -15.99 -7.95 21.67
C MET A 20 -14.59 -8.44 21.29
N GLN A 21 -13.92 -9.18 22.18
CA GLN A 21 -12.64 -9.84 21.88
C GLN A 21 -12.76 -10.80 20.68
N LYS A 22 -13.88 -11.52 20.57
CA LYS A 22 -14.16 -12.39 19.42
C LYS A 22 -14.27 -11.60 18.11
N LYS A 23 -15.09 -10.54 18.05
CA LYS A 23 -15.22 -9.67 16.85
C LYS A 23 -13.88 -9.05 16.41
N ASN A 24 -13.03 -8.72 17.38
CA ASN A 24 -11.71 -8.15 17.16
C ASN A 24 -10.72 -9.15 16.55
N ALA A 25 -10.66 -10.37 17.10
CA ALA A 25 -9.89 -11.47 16.51
C ALA A 25 -10.37 -11.82 15.09
N GLU A 26 -11.69 -11.76 14.84
CA GLU A 26 -12.24 -11.99 13.50
C GLU A 26 -11.80 -10.93 12.47
N SER A 27 -11.59 -9.68 12.87
CA SER A 27 -11.12 -8.63 11.95
C SER A 27 -9.69 -8.89 11.46
N ARG A 28 -8.75 -9.20 12.36
CA ARG A 28 -7.37 -9.52 11.96
C ARG A 28 -7.33 -10.77 11.08
N LYS A 29 -8.03 -11.82 11.49
CA LYS A 29 -8.14 -13.07 10.73
C LYS A 29 -8.72 -12.83 9.33
N TYR A 30 -9.74 -11.98 9.21
CA TYR A 30 -10.31 -11.59 7.92
C TYR A 30 -9.28 -10.86 7.05
N TRP A 31 -8.55 -9.88 7.58
CA TRP A 31 -7.52 -9.15 6.82
C TRP A 31 -6.40 -10.07 6.34
N ILE A 32 -5.98 -11.03 7.17
CA ILE A 32 -5.01 -12.06 6.77
C ILE A 32 -5.58 -12.91 5.64
N ALA A 33 -6.83 -13.39 5.77
CA ALA A 33 -7.48 -14.18 4.71
C ALA A 33 -7.58 -13.41 3.38
N VAL A 34 -7.85 -12.10 3.42
CA VAL A 34 -7.82 -11.23 2.23
C VAL A 34 -6.41 -11.15 1.65
N LEU A 35 -5.41 -10.85 2.48
CA LEU A 35 -4.02 -10.74 2.05
C LEU A 35 -3.55 -12.03 1.38
N THR A 36 -3.79 -13.18 2.02
CA THR A 36 -3.35 -14.48 1.51
C THR A 36 -4.08 -14.90 0.24
N LYS A 37 -5.39 -14.63 0.15
CA LYS A 37 -6.17 -14.88 -1.08
C LYS A 37 -5.62 -14.10 -2.28
N ILE A 38 -5.22 -12.84 -2.07
CA ILE A 38 -4.59 -12.02 -3.10
C ILE A 38 -3.17 -12.53 -3.40
N ALA A 39 -2.41 -12.88 -2.36
CA ALA A 39 -1.00 -13.25 -2.50
C ALA A 39 -0.76 -14.62 -3.16
N ASP A 40 -1.65 -15.59 -2.90
CA ASP A 40 -1.47 -17.00 -3.30
C ASP A 40 -1.17 -17.17 -4.80
N PRO A 41 -2.00 -16.66 -5.74
CA PRO A 41 -1.74 -16.85 -7.17
C PRO A 41 -0.37 -16.32 -7.60
N VAL A 42 0.03 -15.14 -7.12
CA VAL A 42 1.31 -14.51 -7.50
C VAL A 42 2.49 -15.28 -6.92
N LEU A 43 2.51 -15.49 -5.60
CA LEU A 43 3.69 -16.02 -4.93
C LEU A 43 3.86 -17.53 -5.14
N GLU A 44 2.76 -18.28 -5.26
CA GLU A 44 2.85 -19.70 -5.57
C GLU A 44 3.36 -19.93 -7.00
N SER A 45 2.90 -19.16 -7.99
CA SER A 45 3.40 -19.28 -9.36
C SER A 45 4.83 -18.74 -9.50
N LEU A 46 5.15 -17.56 -8.96
CA LEU A 46 6.48 -16.96 -9.09
C LEU A 46 7.56 -17.77 -8.37
N SER A 47 7.27 -18.32 -7.18
CA SER A 47 8.22 -19.19 -6.46
C SER A 47 8.53 -20.50 -7.20
N ARG A 48 7.72 -20.88 -8.20
CA ARG A 48 7.93 -22.04 -9.08
C ARG A 48 8.48 -21.67 -10.46
N GLY A 49 8.73 -20.38 -10.74
CA GLY A 49 9.17 -19.92 -12.05
C GLY A 49 8.07 -20.04 -13.11
N ARG A 50 6.81 -19.82 -12.72
CA ARG A 50 5.63 -19.98 -13.58
C ARG A 50 4.72 -18.76 -13.64
N LEU A 51 5.05 -17.64 -13.01
CA LEU A 51 4.17 -16.46 -12.99
C LEU A 51 3.83 -15.98 -14.40
N LYS A 52 4.80 -15.91 -15.30
CA LYS A 52 4.56 -15.50 -16.70
C LYS A 52 3.68 -16.47 -17.49
N LEU A 53 3.59 -17.72 -17.04
CA LEU A 53 2.78 -18.76 -17.65
C LEU A 53 1.36 -18.78 -17.07
N ASP A 54 1.24 -18.61 -15.75
CA ASP A 54 0.01 -18.82 -15.01
C ASP A 54 -0.84 -17.53 -14.86
N MET A 55 -0.20 -16.35 -14.82
CA MET A 55 -0.90 -15.08 -14.59
C MET A 55 -1.53 -14.54 -15.88
N PRO A 56 -2.84 -14.23 -15.89
CA PRO A 56 -3.47 -13.57 -17.02
C PRO A 56 -2.96 -12.14 -17.16
N VAL A 57 -2.97 -11.64 -18.40
CA VAL A 57 -2.67 -10.24 -18.70
C VAL A 57 -3.93 -9.59 -19.25
N GLU A 58 -4.82 -9.20 -18.35
CA GLU A 58 -5.95 -8.34 -18.67
C GLU A 58 -5.48 -6.90 -18.79
N VAL A 59 -5.98 -6.19 -19.80
CA VAL A 59 -5.85 -4.74 -19.99
C VAL A 59 -7.21 -4.20 -20.41
N ASN A 60 -7.41 -2.88 -20.33
CA ASN A 60 -8.57 -2.26 -20.98
C ASN A 60 -8.56 -2.61 -22.48
N PRO A 61 -9.65 -3.16 -23.07
CA PRO A 61 -9.71 -3.51 -24.49
C PRO A 61 -9.41 -2.35 -25.45
N SER A 62 -9.62 -1.11 -24.98
CA SER A 62 -9.30 0.12 -25.73
C SER A 62 -7.81 0.51 -25.63
N SER A 63 -7.03 -0.14 -24.75
CA SER A 63 -5.61 0.13 -24.60
C SER A 63 -4.81 -0.41 -25.78
N LYS A 64 -3.88 0.41 -26.26
CA LYS A 64 -2.91 0.05 -27.31
C LYS A 64 -1.53 -0.31 -26.73
N PHE A 65 -1.39 -0.32 -25.41
CA PHE A 65 -0.11 -0.55 -24.74
C PHE A 65 0.07 -2.03 -24.44
N ASP A 66 1.18 -2.61 -24.91
CA ASP A 66 1.59 -3.95 -24.52
C ASP A 66 2.16 -3.95 -23.09
N ARG A 67 1.47 -4.62 -22.17
CA ARG A 67 1.85 -4.75 -20.77
C ARG A 67 2.51 -6.09 -20.43
N THR A 68 2.62 -7.00 -21.40
CA THR A 68 3.13 -8.38 -21.19
C THR A 68 4.59 -8.41 -20.74
N LYS A 69 5.36 -7.33 -20.90
CA LYS A 69 6.75 -7.26 -20.44
C LYS A 69 6.93 -6.72 -19.02
N VAL A 70 5.95 -6.00 -18.47
CA VAL A 70 6.09 -5.27 -17.19
C VAL A 70 5.11 -5.70 -16.11
N THR A 71 3.94 -6.23 -16.49
CA THR A 71 2.86 -6.60 -15.56
C THR A 71 3.28 -7.54 -14.42
N TYR A 72 4.29 -8.40 -14.64
CA TYR A 72 4.74 -9.37 -13.64
C TYR A 72 5.55 -8.74 -12.50
N LEU A 73 6.43 -7.78 -12.82
CA LEU A 73 7.13 -7.00 -11.81
C LEU A 73 6.16 -6.07 -11.09
N GLU A 74 5.21 -5.51 -11.83
CA GLU A 74 4.11 -4.71 -11.29
C GLU A 74 3.31 -5.49 -10.24
N ALA A 75 2.86 -6.70 -10.56
CA ALA A 75 2.14 -7.59 -9.65
C ALA A 75 2.96 -7.90 -8.39
N PHE A 76 4.19 -8.37 -8.59
CA PHE A 76 5.05 -8.82 -7.50
C PHE A 76 5.49 -7.65 -6.59
N GLY A 77 6.01 -6.58 -7.16
CA GLY A 77 6.48 -5.41 -6.40
C GLY A 77 5.36 -4.80 -5.56
N ARG A 78 4.17 -4.62 -6.14
CA ARG A 78 3.01 -4.03 -5.44
C ARG A 78 2.46 -4.93 -4.35
N LEU A 79 2.34 -6.22 -4.61
CA LEU A 79 1.97 -7.21 -3.59
C LEU A 79 2.95 -7.18 -2.42
N MET A 80 4.25 -7.24 -2.71
CA MET A 80 5.28 -7.24 -1.68
C MET A 80 5.30 -5.95 -0.88
N ALA A 81 5.07 -4.79 -1.51
CA ALA A 81 5.00 -3.51 -0.80
C ALA A 81 3.89 -3.47 0.26
N GLY A 82 2.71 -4.05 -0.02
CA GLY A 82 1.61 -4.16 0.94
C GLY A 82 1.77 -5.27 1.97
N MET A 83 2.40 -6.38 1.57
CA MET A 83 2.58 -7.57 2.41
C MET A 83 3.77 -7.46 3.38
N ALA A 84 4.79 -6.67 3.04
CA ALA A 84 6.06 -6.59 3.76
C ALA A 84 5.91 -6.36 5.28
N PRO A 85 5.12 -5.39 5.78
CA PRO A 85 5.01 -5.19 7.23
C PRO A 85 4.50 -6.43 7.98
N TRP A 86 3.54 -7.16 7.41
CA TRP A 86 3.06 -8.41 8.01
C TRP A 86 4.17 -9.44 8.08
N LEU A 87 4.95 -9.60 7.00
CA LEU A 87 6.07 -10.54 6.95
C LEU A 87 7.15 -10.18 7.98
N GLU A 88 7.47 -8.89 8.14
CA GLU A 88 8.54 -8.40 9.02
C GLU A 88 8.37 -8.80 10.50
N LEU A 89 7.13 -9.06 10.94
CA LEU A 89 6.84 -9.61 12.27
C LEU A 89 7.53 -10.97 12.53
N GLY A 90 7.95 -11.69 11.49
CA GLY A 90 8.74 -12.91 11.59
C GLY A 90 7.96 -14.16 12.00
N ILE A 91 8.63 -15.29 12.06
CA ILE A 91 7.98 -16.57 12.38
C ILE A 91 7.67 -16.68 13.89
N ASP A 92 6.56 -17.32 14.23
CA ASP A 92 6.23 -17.68 15.62
C ASP A 92 5.42 -19.00 15.66
N SER A 93 5.11 -19.50 16.86
CA SER A 93 4.46 -20.79 17.07
C SER A 93 2.95 -20.81 16.82
N THR A 94 2.33 -19.64 16.62
CA THR A 94 0.89 -19.52 16.36
C THR A 94 0.53 -20.02 14.96
N ALA A 95 -0.76 -20.26 14.71
CA ALA A 95 -1.24 -20.58 13.36
C ALA A 95 -0.93 -19.46 12.36
N GLU A 96 -1.01 -18.19 12.78
CA GLU A 96 -0.63 -17.05 11.97
C GLU A 96 0.88 -17.02 11.69
N GLY A 97 1.71 -17.29 12.69
CA GLY A 97 3.18 -17.33 12.54
C GLY A 97 3.64 -18.40 11.56
N LYS A 98 3.04 -19.59 11.59
CA LYS A 98 3.29 -20.67 10.61
C LYS A 98 2.81 -20.31 9.21
N LEU A 99 1.65 -19.66 9.09
CA LEU A 99 1.17 -19.16 7.82
C LEU A 99 2.11 -18.10 7.26
N ARG A 100 2.59 -17.20 8.11
CA ARG A 100 3.57 -16.17 7.75
C ARG A 100 4.91 -16.77 7.31
N GLU A 101 5.37 -17.85 7.95
CA GLU A 101 6.54 -18.61 7.50
C GLU A 101 6.40 -19.09 6.05
N LYS A 102 5.24 -19.67 5.67
CA LYS A 102 4.94 -20.05 4.27
C LYS A 102 5.23 -18.88 3.33
N TYR A 103 4.68 -17.69 3.62
CA TYR A 103 4.81 -16.54 2.74
C TYR A 103 6.19 -15.89 2.75
N ILE A 104 6.91 -15.90 3.87
CA ILE A 104 8.31 -15.46 3.91
C ILE A 104 9.14 -16.31 2.95
N LEU A 105 8.98 -17.64 2.99
CA LEU A 105 9.69 -18.57 2.10
C LEU A 105 9.31 -18.37 0.64
N LEU A 106 8.00 -18.25 0.35
CA LEU A 106 7.52 -17.98 -1.01
C LEU A 106 8.04 -16.64 -1.53
N ALA A 107 8.02 -15.58 -0.73
CA ALA A 107 8.50 -14.25 -1.11
C ALA A 107 10.00 -14.26 -1.46
N ARG A 108 10.84 -14.90 -0.62
CA ARG A 108 12.28 -15.01 -0.88
C ARG A 108 12.56 -15.80 -2.16
N LYS A 109 11.90 -16.94 -2.35
CA LYS A 109 12.06 -17.75 -3.57
C LYS A 109 11.56 -17.01 -4.81
N SER A 110 10.46 -16.28 -4.68
CA SER A 110 9.90 -15.44 -5.75
C SER A 110 10.86 -14.31 -6.13
N LEU A 111 11.46 -13.65 -5.15
CA LEU A 111 12.47 -12.62 -5.37
C LEU A 111 13.69 -13.17 -6.12
N ALA A 112 14.22 -14.31 -5.68
CA ALA A 112 15.33 -14.98 -6.36
C ALA A 112 15.00 -15.30 -7.83
N ASN A 113 13.81 -15.82 -8.11
CA ASN A 113 13.35 -16.09 -9.48
C ASN A 113 13.13 -14.81 -10.30
N ALA A 114 12.68 -13.73 -9.68
CA ALA A 114 12.42 -12.46 -10.35
C ALA A 114 13.70 -11.76 -10.82
N VAL A 115 14.83 -11.97 -10.12
CA VAL A 115 16.11 -11.29 -10.43
C VAL A 115 17.17 -12.20 -11.05
N ASN A 116 16.93 -13.51 -11.15
CA ASN A 116 17.86 -14.45 -11.78
C ASN A 116 17.70 -14.45 -13.32
N PRO A 117 18.70 -14.04 -14.12
CA PRO A 117 18.61 -14.01 -15.59
C PRO A 117 18.31 -15.35 -16.27
N SER A 118 18.61 -16.47 -15.61
CA SER A 118 18.32 -17.82 -16.12
C SER A 118 16.90 -18.30 -15.76
N SER A 119 16.17 -17.57 -14.91
CA SER A 119 14.81 -17.91 -14.55
C SER A 119 13.84 -17.62 -15.70
N PRO A 120 12.87 -18.49 -15.98
CA PRO A 120 11.78 -18.17 -16.91
C PRO A 120 10.99 -16.92 -16.48
N ASP A 121 10.94 -16.65 -15.17
CA ASP A 121 10.27 -15.49 -14.57
C ASP A 121 11.18 -14.28 -14.35
N PHE A 122 12.39 -14.26 -14.93
CA PHE A 122 13.26 -13.07 -14.84
C PHE A 122 12.54 -11.80 -15.28
N MET A 123 12.49 -10.79 -14.42
CA MET A 123 11.65 -9.61 -14.61
C MET A 123 12.36 -8.48 -15.35
N GLN A 124 11.58 -7.61 -15.99
CA GLN A 124 12.10 -6.46 -16.74
C GLN A 124 12.35 -5.27 -15.81
N PHE A 125 13.61 -4.98 -15.48
CA PHE A 125 13.99 -3.83 -14.63
C PHE A 125 14.52 -2.62 -15.41
N THR A 126 14.88 -2.76 -16.68
CA THR A 126 15.51 -1.66 -17.45
C THR A 126 15.09 -1.63 -18.91
N SER A 127 14.52 -0.53 -19.40
CA SER A 127 14.33 -0.27 -20.84
C SER A 127 13.69 1.10 -21.01
N GLN A 128 14.18 1.90 -21.95
CA GLN A 128 13.51 3.16 -22.32
C GLN A 128 12.14 2.94 -22.98
N LYS A 129 11.87 1.73 -23.51
CA LYS A 129 10.54 1.36 -24.03
C LYS A 129 9.56 0.97 -22.93
N TYR A 130 10.06 0.67 -21.72
CA TYR A 130 9.28 0.14 -20.61
C TYR A 130 9.56 0.95 -19.34
N GLU A 131 9.32 2.27 -19.41
CA GLU A 131 9.58 3.19 -18.29
C GLU A 131 8.82 2.82 -17.01
N GLN A 132 7.71 2.07 -17.15
CA GLN A 132 6.98 1.44 -16.05
C GLN A 132 7.88 0.60 -15.12
N ALA A 133 8.94 -0.02 -15.64
CA ALA A 133 9.86 -0.82 -14.85
C ALA A 133 10.47 -0.03 -13.66
N LEU A 134 10.64 1.29 -13.80
CA LEU A 134 11.06 2.17 -12.70
C LEU A 134 10.05 2.16 -11.55
N VAL A 135 8.76 2.30 -11.88
CA VAL A 135 7.66 2.30 -10.92
C VAL A 135 7.63 0.96 -10.17
N ASP A 136 7.67 -0.14 -10.92
CA ASP A 136 7.49 -1.47 -10.34
C ASP A 136 8.71 -1.88 -9.50
N ALA A 137 9.92 -1.55 -9.95
CA ALA A 137 11.15 -1.72 -9.19
C ALA A 137 11.15 -0.92 -7.88
N SER A 138 10.56 0.27 -7.87
CA SER A 138 10.47 1.09 -6.65
C SER A 138 9.56 0.49 -5.59
N PHE A 139 8.44 -0.13 -5.97
CA PHE A 139 7.59 -0.86 -5.02
C PHE A 139 8.29 -2.09 -4.47
N LEU A 140 9.08 -2.79 -5.30
CA LEU A 140 9.92 -3.87 -4.81
C LEU A 140 10.97 -3.36 -3.81
N ALA A 141 11.68 -2.28 -4.12
CA ALA A 141 12.64 -1.65 -3.20
C ALA A 141 11.97 -1.21 -1.88
N HIS A 142 10.75 -0.64 -1.97
CA HIS A 142 9.96 -0.23 -0.82
C HIS A 142 9.64 -1.41 0.10
N SER A 143 9.31 -2.57 -0.45
CA SER A 143 9.07 -3.79 0.33
C SER A 143 10.31 -4.24 1.11
N LEU A 144 11.51 -4.08 0.53
CA LEU A 144 12.77 -4.45 1.16
C LEU A 144 13.19 -3.46 2.26
N ILE A 145 12.81 -2.18 2.15
CA ILE A 145 12.95 -1.20 3.23
C ILE A 145 11.99 -1.53 4.39
N ARG A 146 10.75 -1.92 4.08
CA ARG A 146 9.72 -2.22 5.09
C ARG A 146 9.97 -3.52 5.85
N ALA A 147 10.55 -4.53 5.22
CA ALA A 147 10.78 -5.84 5.83
C ALA A 147 12.23 -6.36 5.66
N PRO A 148 13.24 -5.62 6.16
CA PRO A 148 14.64 -5.97 5.92
C PRO A 148 15.03 -7.30 6.56
N LYS A 149 14.55 -7.61 7.77
CA LYS A 149 14.92 -8.83 8.49
C LYS A 149 14.38 -10.07 7.82
N GLN A 150 13.25 -9.95 7.13
CA GLN A 150 12.59 -11.09 6.51
C GLN A 150 12.79 -11.16 5.00
N LEU A 151 13.00 -10.06 4.30
CA LEU A 151 13.09 -10.05 2.84
C LEU A 151 14.48 -9.74 2.28
N TRP A 152 15.37 -9.11 3.06
CA TRP A 152 16.69 -8.71 2.57
C TRP A 152 17.85 -9.44 3.25
N GLU A 153 17.95 -9.32 4.57
CA GLU A 153 19.09 -9.84 5.35
C GLU A 153 19.33 -11.35 5.14
N PRO A 154 18.30 -12.22 5.06
CA PRO A 154 18.49 -13.66 4.93
C PRO A 154 18.76 -14.14 3.50
N LEU A 155 18.73 -13.26 2.49
CA LEU A 155 19.02 -13.64 1.10
C LEU A 155 20.49 -14.03 0.94
N ASP A 156 20.74 -15.01 0.07
CA ASP A 156 22.10 -15.37 -0.34
C ASP A 156 22.79 -14.23 -1.13
N ALA A 157 24.11 -14.32 -1.23
CA ALA A 157 24.93 -13.28 -1.85
C ALA A 157 24.64 -13.09 -3.35
N GLU A 158 24.26 -14.15 -4.07
CA GLU A 158 23.95 -14.06 -5.49
C GLU A 158 22.64 -13.29 -5.72
N THR A 159 21.59 -13.65 -4.97
CA THR A 159 20.29 -12.97 -5.02
C THR A 159 20.45 -11.50 -4.64
N LYS A 160 21.19 -11.18 -3.56
CA LYS A 160 21.46 -9.78 -3.17
C LYS A 160 22.14 -8.99 -4.29
N ARG A 161 23.17 -9.56 -4.90
CA ARG A 161 23.88 -8.94 -6.04
C ARG A 161 22.95 -8.73 -7.24
N ASN A 162 22.10 -9.71 -7.56
CA ASN A 162 21.16 -9.61 -8.66
C ASN A 162 20.08 -8.54 -8.40
N VAL A 163 19.56 -8.43 -7.17
CA VAL A 163 18.64 -7.34 -6.77
C VAL A 163 19.30 -5.98 -6.95
N ILE A 164 20.53 -5.79 -6.43
CA ILE A 164 21.27 -4.53 -6.55
C ILE A 164 21.48 -4.17 -8.02
N ASN A 165 21.94 -5.11 -8.85
CA ASN A 165 22.16 -4.89 -10.28
C ASN A 165 20.86 -4.53 -11.01
N ALA A 166 19.78 -5.25 -10.72
CA ALA A 166 18.45 -4.99 -11.28
C ALA A 166 17.97 -3.57 -10.94
N LEU A 167 18.06 -3.18 -9.67
CA LEU A 167 17.67 -1.84 -9.23
C LEU A 167 18.56 -0.74 -9.83
N LYS A 168 19.89 -0.92 -9.87
CA LYS A 168 20.81 0.04 -10.53
C LYS A 168 20.56 0.15 -12.04
N SER A 169 20.06 -0.90 -12.68
CA SER A 169 19.75 -0.84 -14.12
C SER A 169 18.61 0.14 -14.45
N THR A 170 17.76 0.48 -13.47
CA THR A 170 16.68 1.49 -13.61
C THR A 170 17.20 2.90 -13.81
N ARG A 171 18.47 3.17 -13.47
CA ARG A 171 19.08 4.52 -13.55
C ARG A 171 19.09 5.10 -14.97
N ASN A 172 18.89 4.26 -16.00
CA ASN A 172 18.79 4.64 -17.41
C ASN A 172 17.37 5.08 -17.83
N ILE A 173 16.38 4.97 -16.95
CA ILE A 173 15.00 5.41 -17.19
C ILE A 173 14.86 6.84 -16.69
N LYS A 174 14.39 7.74 -17.56
CA LYS A 174 14.11 9.13 -17.18
C LYS A 174 12.76 9.18 -16.46
N PRO A 175 12.69 9.64 -15.19
CA PRO A 175 11.41 9.76 -14.51
C PRO A 175 10.56 10.88 -15.14
N THR A 176 9.24 10.70 -15.14
CA THR A 176 8.31 11.79 -15.42
C THR A 176 8.42 12.85 -14.32
N TYR A 177 8.19 14.13 -14.65
CA TYR A 177 8.32 15.24 -13.71
C TYR A 177 7.08 15.39 -12.81
N ASN A 178 6.86 14.39 -11.95
CA ASN A 178 5.74 14.27 -11.01
C ASN A 178 6.12 13.30 -9.87
N ASN A 179 5.16 12.55 -9.29
CA ASN A 179 5.45 11.52 -8.28
C ASN A 179 6.53 10.50 -8.68
N TRP A 180 6.85 10.35 -9.96
CA TRP A 180 7.91 9.44 -10.42
C TRP A 180 9.30 9.77 -9.87
N LEU A 181 9.53 11.00 -9.42
CA LEU A 181 10.77 11.34 -8.71
C LEU A 181 10.94 10.51 -7.41
N LEU A 182 9.82 10.17 -6.75
CA LEU A 182 9.84 9.33 -5.55
C LEU A 182 10.19 7.88 -5.87
N PHE A 183 9.86 7.36 -7.06
CA PHE A 183 10.26 6.01 -7.46
C PHE A 183 11.77 5.89 -7.58
N THR A 184 12.41 6.89 -8.21
CA THR A 184 13.87 6.98 -8.25
C THR A 184 14.44 7.08 -6.84
N ALA A 185 13.94 8.00 -6.02
CA ALA A 185 14.45 8.21 -4.67
C ALA A 185 14.26 6.98 -3.76
N MET A 186 13.17 6.23 -3.89
CA MET A 186 12.92 5.00 -3.14
C MET A 186 13.96 3.91 -3.46
N ILE A 187 14.29 3.75 -4.75
CA ILE A 187 15.31 2.79 -5.18
C ILE A 187 16.68 3.18 -4.63
N GLU A 188 17.06 4.45 -4.75
CA GLU A 188 18.35 4.93 -4.25
C GLU A 188 18.43 4.84 -2.72
N ALA A 189 17.34 5.16 -1.99
CA ALA A 189 17.26 4.99 -0.54
C ALA A 189 17.47 3.53 -0.11
N PHE A 190 16.88 2.58 -0.85
CA PHE A 190 17.12 1.15 -0.60
C PHE A 190 18.57 0.77 -0.87
N LEU A 191 19.17 1.21 -1.98
CA LEU A 191 20.58 0.94 -2.29
C LEU A 191 21.50 1.44 -1.16
N MET A 192 21.27 2.65 -0.64
CA MET A 192 22.00 3.16 0.52
C MET A 192 21.79 2.30 1.78
N ARG A 193 20.55 1.88 2.05
CA ARG A 193 20.22 1.02 3.20
C ARG A 193 20.90 -0.34 3.10
N ALA A 194 20.97 -0.90 1.90
CA ALA A 194 21.60 -2.17 1.60
C ALA A 194 23.14 -2.12 1.69
N GLY A 195 23.73 -0.94 1.84
CA GLY A 195 25.19 -0.74 1.87
C GLY A 195 25.82 -0.62 0.49
N ASP A 196 25.02 -0.41 -0.57
CA ASP A 196 25.50 -0.10 -1.91
C ASP A 196 25.59 1.43 -2.13
N ASP A 197 26.10 1.81 -3.29
CA ASP A 197 26.28 3.20 -3.74
C ASP A 197 24.94 3.78 -4.21
N GLY A 198 24.12 4.26 -3.27
CA GLY A 198 22.90 5.00 -3.56
C GLY A 198 23.15 6.49 -3.81
N ASP A 199 22.49 7.05 -4.81
CA ASP A 199 22.69 8.43 -5.26
C ASP A 199 21.84 9.43 -4.46
N ILE A 200 22.48 10.10 -3.48
CA ILE A 200 21.84 11.10 -2.62
C ILE A 200 21.28 12.30 -3.40
N VAL A 201 21.89 12.66 -4.54
CA VAL A 201 21.43 13.82 -5.33
C VAL A 201 20.04 13.57 -5.89
N ARG A 202 19.73 12.33 -6.28
CA ARG A 202 18.39 11.94 -6.75
C ARG A 202 17.36 11.96 -5.64
N ILE A 203 17.76 11.56 -4.42
CA ILE A 203 16.89 11.59 -3.24
C ILE A 203 16.57 13.05 -2.87
N ASP A 204 17.60 13.88 -2.73
CA ASP A 204 17.48 15.31 -2.43
C ASP A 204 16.61 16.04 -3.45
N TYR A 205 16.78 15.71 -4.74
CA TYR A 205 15.99 16.31 -5.81
C TYR A 205 14.50 16.00 -5.64
N ALA A 206 14.15 14.74 -5.35
CA ALA A 206 12.77 14.35 -5.12
C ALA A 206 12.19 15.07 -3.89
N ILE A 207 12.90 15.09 -2.76
CA ILE A 207 12.46 15.76 -1.52
C ILE A 207 12.19 17.25 -1.78
N LYS A 208 13.14 17.95 -2.41
CA LYS A 208 13.01 19.39 -2.71
C LYS A 208 11.86 19.67 -3.68
N LYS A 209 11.64 18.82 -4.68
CA LYS A 209 10.50 18.99 -5.60
C LYS A 209 9.16 18.73 -4.93
N LEU A 210 9.07 17.75 -4.05
CA LEU A 210 7.84 17.55 -3.27
C LEU A 210 7.57 18.72 -2.34
N GLU A 211 8.60 19.34 -1.75
CA GLU A 211 8.44 20.59 -0.99
C GLU A 211 7.86 21.72 -1.85
N GLU A 212 8.40 21.94 -3.06
CA GLU A 212 7.86 22.93 -4.02
C GLU A 212 6.40 22.62 -4.44
N TRP A 213 6.00 21.36 -4.41
CA TRP A 213 4.68 20.91 -4.84
C TRP A 213 3.68 20.77 -3.70
N TYR A 214 4.06 21.05 -2.46
CA TYR A 214 3.14 21.08 -1.34
C TYR A 214 2.07 22.18 -1.54
N LYS A 215 0.79 21.84 -1.34
CA LYS A 215 -0.36 22.71 -1.60
C LYS A 215 -1.09 23.15 -0.33
N GLY A 216 -0.57 22.78 0.84
CA GLY A 216 -1.22 23.00 2.13
C GLY A 216 -2.09 21.82 2.56
N ASP A 217 -2.46 21.83 3.82
CA ASP A 217 -3.34 20.86 4.47
C ASP A 217 -3.01 19.37 4.24
N GLY A 218 -1.72 19.03 4.21
CA GLY A 218 -1.27 17.66 3.96
C GLY A 218 -1.44 17.20 2.51
N ILE A 219 -1.71 18.10 1.56
CA ILE A 219 -1.89 17.76 0.15
C ILE A 219 -0.68 18.19 -0.67
N TYR A 220 -0.16 17.27 -1.48
CA TYR A 220 0.84 17.54 -2.51
C TYR A 220 0.21 17.55 -3.90
N GLY A 221 0.78 18.34 -4.80
CA GLY A 221 0.58 18.17 -6.24
C GLY A 221 1.24 16.88 -6.72
N ASP A 222 0.68 16.30 -7.78
CA ASP A 222 1.36 15.23 -8.52
C ASP A 222 2.20 15.86 -9.63
N GLY A 223 3.33 16.43 -9.22
CA GLY A 223 4.05 17.45 -9.98
C GLY A 223 3.57 18.87 -9.63
N PRO A 224 3.86 19.88 -10.46
CA PRO A 224 3.51 21.27 -10.16
C PRO A 224 2.00 21.51 -10.04
N LYS A 225 1.18 20.67 -10.69
CA LYS A 225 -0.28 20.77 -10.71
C LYS A 225 -0.92 19.84 -9.68
N PHE A 226 -2.01 20.31 -9.09
CA PHE A 226 -2.87 19.50 -8.26
C PHE A 226 -3.77 18.62 -9.13
N HIS A 227 -3.87 17.35 -8.77
CA HIS A 227 -4.82 16.39 -9.33
C HIS A 227 -5.61 15.81 -8.17
N PHE A 228 -6.94 15.91 -8.24
CA PHE A 228 -7.80 15.36 -7.19
C PHE A 228 -8.01 13.86 -7.42
N ASP A 229 -6.96 13.11 -7.12
CA ASP A 229 -6.89 11.65 -7.15
C ASP A 229 -6.24 11.14 -5.86
N TYR A 230 -6.01 9.83 -5.78
CA TYR A 230 -5.46 9.18 -4.60
C TYR A 230 -3.94 9.02 -4.61
N TYR A 231 -3.17 9.69 -5.49
CA TYR A 231 -1.69 9.53 -5.52
C TYR A 231 -0.99 10.07 -4.27
N ASN A 232 -1.61 11.01 -3.55
CA ASN A 232 -1.17 11.38 -2.22
C ASN A 232 -1.13 10.15 -1.28
N SER A 233 -2.11 9.24 -1.43
CA SER A 233 -2.18 7.99 -0.66
C SER A 233 -1.42 6.84 -1.30
N PHE A 234 -1.53 6.63 -2.61
CA PHE A 234 -0.89 5.51 -3.32
C PHE A 234 0.63 5.57 -3.32
N VAL A 235 1.21 6.78 -3.34
CA VAL A 235 2.64 6.97 -3.58
C VAL A 235 3.24 8.03 -2.66
N ILE A 236 2.72 9.26 -2.70
CA ILE A 236 3.46 10.44 -2.24
C ILE A 236 3.77 10.36 -0.74
N HIS A 237 2.76 10.33 0.13
CA HIS A 237 3.01 10.25 1.57
C HIS A 237 3.79 9.00 1.96
N PRO A 238 3.39 7.78 1.54
CA PRO A 238 4.05 6.58 2.04
C PRO A 238 5.50 6.43 1.59
N MET A 239 5.82 6.82 0.34
CA MET A 239 7.20 6.79 -0.13
C MET A 239 8.03 7.92 0.48
N LEU A 240 7.49 9.15 0.57
CA LEU A 240 8.22 10.29 1.09
C LEU A 240 8.62 10.08 2.57
N ILE A 241 7.72 9.55 3.39
CA ILE A 241 8.02 9.21 4.80
C ILE A 241 9.18 8.22 4.88
N ASP A 242 9.11 7.11 4.15
CA ASP A 242 10.09 6.02 4.26
C ASP A 242 11.45 6.39 3.64
N ILE A 243 11.45 7.19 2.56
CA ILE A 243 12.66 7.76 1.96
C ILE A 243 13.35 8.70 2.96
N VAL A 244 12.62 9.71 3.45
CA VAL A 244 13.19 10.73 4.36
C VAL A 244 13.64 10.10 5.66
N LYS A 245 12.89 9.13 6.21
CA LYS A 245 13.33 8.35 7.38
C LYS A 245 14.65 7.64 7.11
N THR A 246 14.78 6.99 5.96
CA THR A 246 15.98 6.22 5.59
C THR A 246 17.23 7.10 5.53
N VAL A 247 17.14 8.29 4.93
CA VAL A 247 18.28 9.22 4.86
C VAL A 247 18.53 9.96 6.19
N THR A 248 17.48 10.26 6.96
CA THR A 248 17.60 10.85 8.30
C THR A 248 18.32 9.89 9.26
N ASP A 249 17.97 8.60 9.23
CA ASP A 249 18.62 7.55 10.06
C ASP A 249 20.11 7.38 9.73
N LYS A 250 20.54 7.78 8.53
CA LYS A 250 21.93 7.81 8.10
C LYS A 250 22.65 9.14 8.38
N GLY A 251 21.95 10.13 8.95
CA GLY A 251 22.49 11.47 9.21
C GLY A 251 22.68 12.32 7.95
N LEU A 252 22.01 11.99 6.85
CA LEU A 252 22.13 12.69 5.56
C LEU A 252 21.03 13.74 5.34
N GLU A 253 19.99 13.71 6.17
CA GLU A 253 18.94 14.72 6.20
C GLU A 253 18.61 15.07 7.66
N LYS A 254 18.07 16.27 7.86
CA LYS A 254 17.69 16.80 9.15
C LYS A 254 16.42 16.16 9.69
N GLN A 255 16.39 15.92 11.00
CA GLN A 255 15.22 15.38 11.71
C GLN A 255 13.98 16.26 11.53
N GLU A 256 14.15 17.58 11.40
CA GLU A 256 13.07 18.54 11.15
C GLU A 256 12.36 18.29 9.81
N VAL A 257 13.07 17.85 8.77
CA VAL A 257 12.47 17.51 7.47
C VAL A 257 11.57 16.28 7.61
N TYR A 258 12.04 15.25 8.32
CA TYR A 258 11.21 14.08 8.63
C TYR A 258 9.96 14.46 9.43
N ASN A 259 10.11 15.31 10.44
CA ASN A 259 8.99 15.75 11.28
C ASN A 259 7.92 16.49 10.44
N THR A 260 8.33 17.40 9.55
CA THR A 260 7.43 18.12 8.64
C THR A 260 6.69 17.17 7.68
N VAL A 261 7.42 16.23 7.06
CA VAL A 261 6.81 15.23 6.18
C VAL A 261 5.78 14.39 6.94
N LEU A 262 6.11 14.00 8.16
CA LEU A 262 5.23 13.19 8.98
C LEU A 262 4.00 13.96 9.45
N GLU A 263 4.13 15.22 9.86
CA GLU A 263 2.99 16.08 10.22
C GLU A 263 1.98 16.20 9.07
N ARG A 264 2.49 16.45 7.84
CA ARG A 264 1.65 16.52 6.63
C ARG A 264 0.93 15.21 6.34
N ALA A 265 1.62 14.08 6.52
CA ALA A 265 1.02 12.77 6.31
C ALA A 265 -0.03 12.42 7.37
N ILE A 266 0.21 12.81 8.64
CA ILE A 266 -0.76 12.66 9.74
C ILE A 266 -2.04 13.44 9.41
N ARG A 267 -1.92 14.68 8.91
CA ARG A 267 -3.08 15.45 8.45
C ARG A 267 -3.82 14.76 7.31
N TYR A 268 -3.10 14.32 6.28
CA TYR A 268 -3.72 13.65 5.14
C TYR A 268 -4.45 12.36 5.56
N ALA A 269 -3.88 11.57 6.48
CA ALA A 269 -4.54 10.42 7.06
C ALA A 269 -5.85 10.80 7.78
N ALA A 270 -5.87 11.95 8.47
CA ALA A 270 -7.08 12.46 9.12
C ALA A 270 -8.18 12.80 8.12
N ILE A 271 -7.82 13.45 7.01
CA ILE A 271 -8.73 13.76 5.89
C ILE A 271 -9.24 12.46 5.29
N GLN A 272 -8.35 11.50 5.02
CA GLN A 272 -8.70 10.22 4.42
C GLN A 272 -9.62 9.36 5.30
N GLU A 273 -9.46 9.38 6.62
CA GLU A 273 -10.41 8.70 7.52
C GLU A 273 -11.80 9.32 7.47
N ARG A 274 -11.88 10.66 7.36
CA ARG A 274 -13.13 11.43 7.22
C ARG A 274 -13.81 11.26 5.86
N THR A 275 -13.12 10.79 4.83
CA THR A 275 -13.77 10.52 3.52
C THR A 275 -14.45 9.16 3.46
N ILE A 276 -14.20 8.27 4.42
CA ILE A 276 -14.86 6.97 4.48
C ILE A 276 -16.30 7.17 4.95
N SER A 277 -17.26 6.89 4.07
CA SER A 277 -18.69 7.00 4.37
C SER A 277 -19.11 6.00 5.45
N PRO A 278 -20.24 6.24 6.16
CA PRO A 278 -20.83 5.26 7.09
C PRO A 278 -21.08 3.87 6.46
N GLU A 279 -21.26 3.80 5.14
CA GLU A 279 -21.51 2.57 4.37
C GLU A 279 -20.22 1.85 3.93
N GLY A 280 -19.05 2.34 4.34
CA GLY A 280 -17.74 1.79 3.96
C GLY A 280 -17.45 1.97 2.48
N THR A 281 -17.73 3.17 1.96
CA THR A 281 -17.35 3.60 0.61
C THR A 281 -16.47 4.84 0.69
N PHE A 282 -15.79 5.15 -0.41
CA PHE A 282 -15.10 6.41 -0.60
C PHE A 282 -15.33 6.90 -2.04
N PRO A 283 -15.20 8.21 -2.34
CA PRO A 283 -15.53 8.74 -3.66
C PRO A 283 -14.67 8.13 -4.78
N PRO A 284 -15.26 7.64 -5.89
CA PRO A 284 -14.50 7.14 -7.04
C PRO A 284 -14.02 8.30 -7.91
N VAL A 285 -13.06 9.07 -7.38
CA VAL A 285 -12.53 10.28 -8.03
C VAL A 285 -11.10 10.09 -8.54
N GLY A 286 -10.81 10.70 -9.68
CA GLY A 286 -9.48 10.70 -10.26
C GLY A 286 -9.10 9.39 -10.94
N ARG A 287 -7.79 9.19 -11.11
CA ARG A 287 -7.21 8.07 -11.84
C ARG A 287 -6.76 6.93 -10.93
N SER A 288 -6.54 5.77 -11.52
CA SER A 288 -6.04 4.55 -10.90
C SER A 288 -6.96 3.94 -9.83
N LEU A 289 -8.26 4.13 -9.99
CA LEU A 289 -9.28 3.57 -9.09
C LEU A 289 -9.22 2.04 -9.00
N VAL A 290 -8.68 1.37 -10.02
CA VAL A 290 -8.49 -0.08 -10.04
C VAL A 290 -7.56 -0.62 -8.93
N TYR A 291 -6.88 0.26 -8.20
CA TYR A 291 -6.11 -0.09 -6.99
C TYR A 291 -6.99 -0.32 -5.75
N ARG A 292 -8.31 -0.10 -5.84
CA ARG A 292 -9.31 -0.41 -4.81
C ARG A 292 -8.94 0.21 -3.45
N PHE A 293 -8.98 -0.57 -2.37
CA PHE A 293 -8.66 -0.14 -1.01
C PHE A 293 -7.17 0.20 -0.81
N GLY A 294 -6.31 0.01 -1.81
CA GLY A 294 -4.98 0.62 -1.84
C GLY A 294 -5.03 2.16 -1.80
N ALA A 295 -6.18 2.75 -2.14
CA ALA A 295 -6.44 4.18 -2.03
C ALA A 295 -6.38 4.68 -0.58
N LEU A 296 -6.41 3.76 0.40
CA LEU A 296 -6.32 4.06 1.82
C LEU A 296 -4.91 3.82 2.40
N GLN A 297 -3.88 3.66 1.56
CA GLN A 297 -2.53 3.33 2.02
C GLN A 297 -1.95 4.38 2.98
N ALA A 298 -2.15 5.68 2.79
CA ALA A 298 -1.62 6.68 3.71
C ALA A 298 -2.21 6.55 5.12
N LEU A 299 -3.53 6.37 5.24
CA LEU A 299 -4.18 6.08 6.52
C LEU A 299 -3.65 4.76 7.12
N ALA A 300 -3.53 3.72 6.30
CA ALA A 300 -2.98 2.42 6.68
C ALA A 300 -1.53 2.55 7.20
N HIS A 301 -0.72 3.38 6.56
CA HIS A 301 0.68 3.60 6.89
C HIS A 301 0.84 4.39 8.18
N ILE A 302 0.08 5.47 8.37
CA ILE A 302 0.10 6.25 9.63
C ILE A 302 -0.41 5.41 10.81
N ALA A 303 -1.38 4.52 10.59
CA ALA A 303 -1.80 3.54 11.59
C ALA A 303 -0.66 2.55 11.94
N LEU A 304 0.03 1.99 10.94
CA LEU A 304 1.19 1.11 11.14
C LEU A 304 2.32 1.80 11.93
N LEU A 305 2.56 3.09 11.67
CA LEU A 305 3.57 3.87 12.40
C LEU A 305 3.13 4.25 13.82
N SER A 306 1.89 3.94 14.22
CA SER A 306 1.28 4.40 15.47
C SER A 306 1.30 5.92 15.63
N ARG A 307 1.03 6.64 14.53
CA ARG A 307 1.07 8.12 14.45
C ARG A 307 -0.28 8.74 14.08
N LEU A 308 -1.38 8.02 14.28
CA LEU A 308 -2.71 8.58 14.05
C LEU A 308 -2.91 9.88 14.88
N PRO A 309 -3.65 10.88 14.36
CA PRO A 309 -4.00 12.06 15.13
C PRO A 309 -4.65 11.71 16.47
N GLU A 310 -4.48 12.55 17.50
CA GLU A 310 -5.00 12.27 18.85
C GLU A 310 -6.52 12.02 18.89
N ASN A 311 -7.29 12.64 17.99
CA ASN A 311 -8.74 12.47 17.89
C ASN A 311 -9.17 11.27 17.03
N ILE A 312 -8.22 10.56 16.40
CA ILE A 312 -8.48 9.35 15.62
C ILE A 312 -7.91 8.14 16.34
N ARG A 313 -8.80 7.27 16.82
CA ARG A 313 -8.40 6.06 17.55
C ARG A 313 -8.07 4.90 16.60
N PRO A 314 -7.03 4.09 16.86
CA PRO A 314 -6.65 2.96 16.01
C PRO A 314 -7.80 1.99 15.69
N GLU A 315 -8.61 1.62 16.69
CA GLU A 315 -9.75 0.72 16.53
C GLU A 315 -10.85 1.26 15.59
N GLN A 316 -10.98 2.58 15.46
CA GLN A 316 -11.99 3.20 14.59
C GLN A 316 -11.52 3.15 13.13
N VAL A 317 -10.21 3.33 12.90
CA VAL A 317 -9.58 3.12 11.60
C VAL A 317 -9.72 1.66 11.16
N ARG A 318 -9.48 0.71 12.06
CA ARG A 318 -9.75 -0.72 11.80
C ARG A 318 -11.19 -0.94 11.35
N GLY A 319 -12.17 -0.37 12.05
CA GLY A 319 -13.58 -0.50 11.71
C GLY A 319 -13.91 0.04 10.31
N ALA A 320 -13.50 1.28 10.04
CA ALA A 320 -13.74 1.95 8.76
C ALA A 320 -13.11 1.20 7.58
N MET A 321 -11.82 0.85 7.69
CA MET A 321 -11.10 0.15 6.63
C MET A 321 -11.61 -1.28 6.43
N SER A 322 -11.98 -2.00 7.50
CA SER A 322 -12.53 -3.35 7.39
C SER A 322 -13.80 -3.37 6.54
N LEU A 323 -14.67 -2.36 6.69
CA LEU A 323 -15.91 -2.28 5.91
C LEU A 323 -15.62 -1.98 4.42
N VAL A 324 -14.69 -1.08 4.13
CA VAL A 324 -14.25 -0.78 2.75
C VAL A 324 -13.62 -2.01 2.09
N ILE A 325 -12.67 -2.67 2.77
CA ILE A 325 -11.99 -3.87 2.28
C ILE A 325 -13.02 -4.96 1.99
N LYS A 326 -13.94 -5.22 2.93
CA LYS A 326 -15.02 -6.20 2.75
C LYS A 326 -15.86 -5.91 1.52
N ARG A 327 -16.34 -4.68 1.39
CA ARG A 327 -17.17 -4.26 0.26
C ARG A 327 -16.48 -4.47 -1.08
N MET A 328 -15.20 -4.14 -1.18
CA MET A 328 -14.44 -4.23 -2.44
C MET A 328 -13.98 -5.64 -2.79
N ILE A 329 -13.66 -6.46 -1.78
CA ILE A 329 -13.15 -7.84 -1.97
C ILE A 329 -14.27 -8.85 -2.20
N GLU A 330 -15.41 -8.66 -1.55
CA GLU A 330 -16.57 -9.55 -1.70
C GLU A 330 -17.46 -9.17 -2.90
N ALA A 331 -17.19 -8.04 -3.56
CA ALA A 331 -17.91 -7.64 -4.76
C ALA A 331 -17.78 -8.72 -5.87
N PRO A 332 -18.89 -9.17 -6.48
CA PRO A 332 -18.87 -10.15 -7.56
C PRO A 332 -17.93 -9.75 -8.70
N GLY A 333 -17.19 -10.72 -9.22
CA GLY A 333 -16.24 -10.53 -10.31
C GLY A 333 -14.87 -9.98 -9.89
N THR A 334 -14.63 -9.65 -8.61
CA THR A 334 -13.31 -9.15 -8.12
C THR A 334 -12.16 -10.11 -8.40
N PHE A 335 -12.45 -11.41 -8.36
CA PHE A 335 -11.51 -12.47 -8.73
C PHE A 335 -12.07 -13.26 -9.92
N ASP A 336 -11.19 -13.70 -10.81
CA ASP A 336 -11.54 -14.66 -11.85
C ASP A 336 -11.69 -16.09 -11.26
N LYS A 337 -12.03 -17.04 -12.12
CA LYS A 337 -12.23 -18.46 -11.73
C LYS A 337 -10.97 -19.14 -11.17
N ASN A 338 -9.79 -18.58 -11.43
CA ASN A 338 -8.49 -19.10 -11.00
C ASN A 338 -7.93 -18.32 -9.79
N GLY A 339 -8.66 -17.33 -9.27
CA GLY A 339 -8.27 -16.53 -8.12
C GLY A 339 -7.45 -15.27 -8.44
N TRP A 340 -7.28 -14.89 -9.71
CA TRP A 340 -6.58 -13.66 -10.08
C TRP A 340 -7.51 -12.45 -9.96
N LEU A 341 -6.98 -11.30 -9.53
CA LEU A 341 -7.74 -10.05 -9.52
C LEU A 341 -8.13 -9.63 -10.94
N THR A 342 -9.33 -9.09 -11.10
CA THR A 342 -9.83 -8.50 -12.36
C THR A 342 -9.88 -6.97 -12.28
N ILE A 343 -9.75 -6.31 -13.44
CA ILE A 343 -9.76 -4.86 -13.54
C ILE A 343 -11.11 -4.30 -13.09
N GLY A 344 -11.10 -3.46 -12.06
CA GLY A 344 -12.29 -2.73 -11.60
C GLY A 344 -12.09 -2.05 -10.25
N PHE A 345 -13.00 -1.13 -9.91
CA PHE A 345 -13.01 -0.43 -8.62
C PHE A 345 -13.73 -1.24 -7.54
N CYS A 346 -14.89 -1.81 -7.88
CA CYS A 346 -15.71 -2.65 -7.00
C CYS A 346 -16.42 -3.71 -7.84
N GLY A 347 -15.75 -4.86 -8.03
CA GLY A 347 -16.15 -5.91 -8.97
C GLY A 347 -15.30 -5.88 -10.25
N HIS A 348 -15.83 -6.38 -11.36
CA HIS A 348 -15.17 -6.34 -12.69
C HIS A 348 -15.74 -5.19 -13.53
N GLN A 349 -14.92 -4.18 -13.80
CA GLN A 349 -15.30 -2.91 -14.44
C GLN A 349 -14.15 -2.44 -15.33
N VAL A 350 -13.89 -3.17 -16.42
CA VAL A 350 -12.66 -3.06 -17.21
C VAL A 350 -12.40 -1.65 -17.78
N ASP A 351 -13.47 -0.90 -18.10
CA ASP A 351 -13.38 0.44 -18.69
C ASP A 351 -12.80 1.50 -17.73
N VAL A 352 -12.83 1.25 -16.42
CA VAL A 352 -12.20 2.13 -15.41
C VAL A 352 -10.67 2.01 -15.44
N GLY A 353 -10.13 0.93 -16.02
CA GLY A 353 -8.68 0.77 -16.18
C GLY A 353 -8.13 1.75 -17.21
N GLU A 354 -7.19 2.61 -16.80
CA GLU A 354 -6.49 3.47 -17.73
C GLU A 354 -5.60 2.67 -18.70
N TYR A 355 -5.14 3.31 -19.78
CA TYR A 355 -4.31 2.69 -20.81
C TYR A 355 -3.04 2.01 -20.29
N TYR A 356 -2.52 2.45 -19.13
CA TYR A 356 -1.31 1.89 -18.51
C TYR A 356 -1.60 0.80 -17.48
N MET A 357 -2.87 0.43 -17.26
CA MET A 357 -3.26 -0.59 -16.29
C MET A 357 -3.24 -1.99 -16.90
N SER A 358 -2.94 -2.96 -16.04
CA SER A 358 -3.03 -4.38 -16.32
C SER A 358 -3.39 -5.17 -15.06
N THR A 359 -3.54 -6.49 -15.18
CA THR A 359 -3.71 -7.40 -14.02
C THR A 359 -2.69 -7.14 -12.90
N GLY A 360 -1.42 -6.91 -13.24
CA GLY A 360 -0.39 -6.64 -12.23
C GLY A 360 -0.63 -5.36 -11.44
N SER A 361 -1.30 -4.38 -12.06
CA SER A 361 -1.57 -3.09 -11.44
C SER A 361 -2.46 -3.20 -10.19
N LEU A 362 -3.35 -4.19 -10.19
CA LEU A 362 -4.40 -4.41 -9.18
C LEU A 362 -3.85 -4.77 -7.79
N TYR A 363 -2.63 -5.31 -7.74
CA TYR A 363 -2.00 -5.77 -6.51
C TYR A 363 -1.60 -4.65 -5.56
N LEU A 364 -1.63 -3.39 -6.00
CA LEU A 364 -1.44 -2.24 -5.11
C LEU A 364 -2.56 -2.16 -4.06
N CYS A 365 -3.69 -2.83 -4.26
CA CYS A 365 -4.74 -2.90 -3.24
C CYS A 365 -4.19 -3.37 -1.88
N THR A 366 -3.25 -4.31 -1.86
CA THR A 366 -2.63 -4.84 -0.63
C THR A 366 -1.97 -3.78 0.24
N ALA A 367 -1.63 -2.62 -0.31
CA ALA A 367 -1.13 -1.47 0.45
C ALA A 367 -2.15 -0.88 1.44
N GLY A 368 -3.44 -1.20 1.33
CA GLY A 368 -4.42 -0.89 2.37
C GLY A 368 -4.34 -1.84 3.59
N LEU A 369 -3.52 -2.89 3.54
CA LEU A 369 -3.38 -3.90 4.61
C LEU A 369 -2.11 -3.72 5.46
N LEU A 370 -1.39 -2.60 5.30
CA LEU A 370 -0.16 -2.30 6.06
C LEU A 370 -0.32 -2.48 7.60
N PRO A 371 -1.46 -2.17 8.25
CA PRO A 371 -1.67 -2.42 9.68
C PRO A 371 -1.48 -3.88 10.12
N LEU A 372 -1.48 -4.85 9.21
CA LEU A 372 -1.12 -6.24 9.56
C LEU A 372 0.31 -6.38 10.09
N GLY A 373 1.18 -5.40 9.84
CA GLY A 373 2.49 -5.29 10.47
C GLY A 373 2.47 -4.86 11.94
N LEU A 374 1.32 -4.46 12.49
CA LEU A 374 1.15 -4.29 13.93
C LEU A 374 1.03 -5.66 14.61
N PRO A 375 1.65 -5.86 15.80
CA PRO A 375 1.48 -7.07 16.60
C PRO A 375 0.01 -7.41 16.88
N ALA A 376 -0.35 -8.69 17.00
CA ALA A 376 -1.74 -9.11 17.20
C ALA A 376 -2.38 -8.58 18.50
N ASN A 377 -1.55 -8.20 19.49
CA ASN A 377 -1.98 -7.58 20.75
C ASN A 377 -2.05 -6.04 20.70
N ASP A 378 -1.76 -5.40 19.56
CA ASP A 378 -1.85 -3.95 19.40
C ASP A 378 -3.29 -3.45 19.60
N VAL A 379 -3.45 -2.22 20.08
CA VAL A 379 -4.77 -1.59 20.33
C VAL A 379 -5.59 -1.44 19.06
N PHE A 380 -4.96 -1.30 17.89
CA PHE A 380 -5.64 -1.33 16.59
C PHE A 380 -6.51 -2.59 16.45
N TRP A 381 -5.98 -3.74 16.87
CA TRP A 381 -6.67 -5.03 16.79
C TRP A 381 -7.53 -5.30 18.01
N THR A 382 -7.03 -5.01 19.22
CA THR A 382 -7.67 -5.41 20.49
C THR A 382 -8.66 -4.40 21.04
N GLY A 383 -8.58 -3.13 20.62
CA GLY A 383 -9.46 -2.05 21.05
C GLY A 383 -10.92 -2.30 20.70
N ALA A 384 -11.83 -1.83 21.55
CA ALA A 384 -13.27 -1.93 21.35
C ALA A 384 -13.69 -1.38 19.98
N PRO A 385 -14.61 -2.01 19.24
CA PRO A 385 -15.15 -1.40 18.03
C PRO A 385 -15.60 0.04 18.28
N ALA A 386 -15.14 0.95 17.42
CA ALA A 386 -15.45 2.37 17.50
C ALA A 386 -15.92 2.87 16.14
N ASP A 387 -16.94 3.73 16.15
CA ASP A 387 -17.35 4.43 14.94
C ASP A 387 -16.27 5.43 14.52
N TRP A 388 -16.07 5.58 13.21
CA TRP A 388 -15.15 6.57 12.63
C TRP A 388 -15.84 7.92 12.46
N THR A 389 -15.06 8.95 12.15
CA THR A 389 -15.51 10.35 12.18
C THR A 389 -16.80 10.57 11.39
N SER A 390 -16.87 10.11 10.14
CA SER A 390 -18.04 10.33 9.28
C SER A 390 -19.27 9.61 9.80
N LYS A 391 -19.12 8.39 10.32
CA LYS A 391 -20.23 7.63 10.93
C LYS A 391 -20.77 8.32 12.18
N LYS A 392 -19.90 8.93 13.00
CA LYS A 392 -20.31 9.75 14.15
C LYS A 392 -21.07 11.00 13.73
N LEU A 393 -20.54 11.77 12.77
CA LEU A 393 -21.17 13.01 12.32
C LEU A 393 -22.53 12.76 11.66
N TRP A 394 -22.65 11.75 10.79
CA TRP A 394 -23.92 11.37 10.16
C TRP A 394 -24.96 10.80 11.14
N SER A 395 -24.54 10.37 12.34
CA SER A 395 -25.45 9.95 13.42
C SER A 395 -25.76 11.06 14.44
N GLY A 396 -25.29 12.29 14.20
CA GLY A 396 -25.57 13.44 15.07
C GLY A 396 -24.72 13.50 16.34
N VAL A 397 -23.62 12.71 16.42
CA VAL A 397 -22.68 12.80 17.55
C VAL A 397 -21.97 14.15 17.50
N ASN A 398 -22.01 14.88 18.61
CA ASN A 398 -21.30 16.14 18.76
C ASN A 398 -19.77 15.92 18.71
N MET A 399 -19.09 16.62 17.81
CA MET A 399 -17.64 16.50 17.58
C MET A 399 -17.00 17.88 17.38
N PRO A 400 -15.72 18.07 17.74
CA PRO A 400 -15.01 19.33 17.50
C PRO A 400 -14.89 19.63 16.00
N ALA A 401 -14.75 20.91 15.67
CA ALA A 401 -14.48 21.36 14.30
C ALA A 401 -13.15 20.80 13.78
N ASP A 402 -13.08 20.56 12.47
CA ASP A 402 -11.86 20.18 11.78
C ASP A 402 -11.11 21.44 11.32
N HIS A 403 -9.78 21.44 11.45
CA HIS A 403 -8.94 22.58 11.09
C HIS A 403 -7.79 22.14 10.18
N SER A 404 -7.43 23.02 9.25
CA SER A 404 -6.31 22.79 8.34
C SER A 404 -4.97 23.06 8.99
N ILE A 405 -3.91 22.42 8.49
CA ILE A 405 -2.53 22.83 8.76
C ILE A 405 -1.96 23.67 7.60
N PRO A 406 -0.92 24.49 7.84
CA PRO A 406 -0.25 25.27 6.79
C PRO A 406 0.25 24.46 5.60
#